data_AF-A0A0F0KAA7-F1
#
_entry.id   AF-A0A0F0KAA7-F1
#
_cell.length_a   1.000
_cell.length_b   1.000
_cell.length_c   1.000
_cell.angle_alpha   90.00
_cell.angle_beta   90.00
_cell.angle_gamma   90.00
#
_symmetry.space_group_name_H-M   'P 1'
#
loop_
_entity.id
_entity.type
_entity.pdbx_description
1 polymer ?
#
loop_
_entity_poly.entity_id
_entity_poly.type
_entity_poly.pdbx_seq_one_letter_code
_entity_poly.pdbx_strand_id
1 'polypeptide(L)'
;MSLEDFRASLVRPDLRTTLGLPLTDLEAQQVADDPASTQSWYAYWLSIQPSPAAAPPLPPAYAVSAPHAPPGSESAPAADSQPTIPIHDTVPADQGYVAPAGQAYATTQPYPGYDPAYGAVPGYPGHLPGPDGQPATKKRVGLWVTLSILGALFVIAAIVVVFAFTTARHWTKTDVPEQPETFHSEEFETGRYDVTMNSTNPCTVNQDWTDCTNLMVATYTASCVGVELTESATALCTEYSGAIDEMRAQDGDGYYVATLGTYGTLSRTPEIDTRQVSNDDYRPAETHEAVCYLGFLGECE
;
A
#
# COMPACT_ATOMS: atom_id res chain seq x y z
N MET A 1 -17.10 -25.39 1.73
CA MET A 1 -18.00 -24.75 0.75
C MET A 1 -17.12 -23.93 -0.19
N SER A 2 -17.39 -23.88 -1.49
CA SER A 2 -16.62 -23.01 -2.42
C SER A 2 -17.07 -21.54 -2.33
N LEU A 3 -16.31 -20.63 -2.93
CA LEU A 3 -16.68 -19.20 -2.96
C LEU A 3 -17.95 -18.97 -3.79
N GLU A 4 -18.12 -19.69 -4.89
CA GLU A 4 -19.30 -19.64 -5.75
C GLU A 4 -20.55 -20.19 -5.03
N ASP A 5 -20.38 -21.28 -4.26
CA ASP A 5 -21.45 -21.83 -3.42
C ASP A 5 -21.84 -20.88 -2.28
N PHE A 6 -20.85 -20.20 -1.68
CA PHE A 6 -21.07 -19.16 -0.68
C PHE A 6 -21.88 -18.00 -1.26
N ARG A 7 -21.47 -17.47 -2.42
CA ARG A 7 -22.17 -16.39 -3.13
C ARG A 7 -23.61 -16.79 -3.47
N ALA A 8 -23.82 -18.00 -3.97
CA ALA A 8 -25.16 -18.51 -4.28
C ALA A 8 -26.04 -18.68 -3.01
N SER A 9 -25.42 -18.94 -1.86
CA SER A 9 -26.10 -19.11 -0.57
C SER A 9 -26.52 -17.77 0.05
N LEU A 10 -25.81 -16.66 -0.22
CA LEU A 10 -26.19 -15.32 0.25
C LEU A 10 -27.54 -14.85 -0.29
N VAL A 11 -27.86 -15.19 -1.54
CA VAL A 11 -29.10 -14.78 -2.24
C VAL A 11 -30.30 -15.66 -1.83
N ARG A 12 -30.06 -16.77 -1.09
CA ARG A 12 -31.10 -17.71 -0.64
C ARG A 12 -31.34 -17.55 0.86
N PRO A 13 -32.51 -17.04 1.31
CA PRO A 13 -32.77 -16.79 2.73
C PRO A 13 -32.57 -18.02 3.64
N ASP A 14 -33.00 -19.18 3.15
CA ASP A 14 -32.92 -20.46 3.89
C ASP A 14 -31.47 -20.89 4.13
N LEU A 15 -30.57 -20.63 3.18
CA LEU A 15 -29.16 -20.98 3.28
C LEU A 15 -28.36 -19.90 4.02
N ARG A 16 -28.72 -18.62 3.85
CA ARG A 16 -28.05 -17.52 4.56
C ARG A 16 -28.10 -17.67 6.07
N THR A 17 -29.24 -18.11 6.60
CA THR A 17 -29.40 -18.37 8.05
C THR A 17 -28.40 -19.42 8.55
N THR A 18 -28.06 -20.41 7.72
CA THR A 18 -27.08 -21.45 8.09
C THR A 18 -25.63 -20.97 8.05
N LEU A 19 -25.35 -19.84 7.39
CA LEU A 19 -24.01 -19.24 7.37
C LEU A 19 -23.67 -18.49 8.65
N GLY A 20 -24.67 -18.18 9.50
CA GLY A 20 -24.47 -17.45 10.75
C GLY A 20 -24.00 -16.00 10.57
N LEU A 21 -24.19 -15.42 9.38
CA LEU A 21 -23.77 -14.06 9.07
C LEU A 21 -24.87 -13.05 9.43
N PRO A 22 -24.54 -11.93 10.12
CA PRO A 22 -25.50 -10.90 10.50
C PRO A 22 -25.81 -9.96 9.32
N LEU A 23 -26.26 -10.51 8.20
CA LEU A 23 -26.60 -9.75 6.98
C LEU A 23 -28.11 -9.70 6.76
N THR A 24 -28.63 -8.50 6.49
CA THR A 24 -30.00 -8.32 5.98
C THR A 24 -30.15 -8.82 4.54
N ASP A 25 -31.38 -8.97 4.06
CA ASP A 25 -31.65 -9.38 2.66
C ASP A 25 -31.00 -8.45 1.64
N LEU A 26 -31.05 -7.14 1.91
CA LEU A 26 -30.51 -6.12 1.02
C LEU A 26 -28.98 -6.16 0.99
N GLU A 27 -28.34 -6.29 2.15
CA GLU A 27 -26.87 -6.37 2.26
C GLU A 27 -26.34 -7.66 1.64
N ALA A 28 -27.01 -8.80 1.87
CA ALA A 28 -26.62 -10.07 1.28
C ALA A 28 -26.67 -10.03 -0.26
N GLN A 29 -27.67 -9.35 -0.83
CA GLN A 29 -27.75 -9.11 -2.27
C GLN A 29 -26.62 -8.21 -2.77
N GLN A 30 -26.34 -7.10 -2.07
CA GLN A 30 -25.22 -6.20 -2.41
C GLN A 30 -23.86 -6.92 -2.36
N VAL A 31 -23.63 -7.72 -1.32
CA VAL A 31 -22.40 -8.53 -1.19
C VAL A 31 -22.31 -9.55 -2.31
N ALA A 32 -23.43 -10.18 -2.69
CA ALA A 32 -23.45 -11.13 -3.80
C ALA A 32 -23.31 -10.46 -5.18
N ASP A 33 -23.63 -9.18 -5.34
CA ASP A 33 -23.49 -8.47 -6.62
C ASP A 33 -22.07 -7.92 -6.83
N ASP A 34 -21.31 -7.68 -5.74
CA ASP A 34 -19.91 -7.22 -5.79
C ASP A 34 -18.90 -8.37 -5.53
N PRO A 35 -18.05 -8.73 -6.52
CA PRO A 35 -17.03 -9.76 -6.36
C PRO A 35 -16.00 -9.49 -5.25
N ALA A 36 -15.62 -8.23 -5.02
CA ALA A 36 -14.64 -7.89 -3.99
C ALA A 36 -15.23 -8.09 -2.59
N SER A 37 -16.44 -7.58 -2.36
CA SER A 37 -17.19 -7.82 -1.13
C SER A 37 -17.45 -9.31 -0.88
N THR A 38 -17.80 -10.09 -1.91
CA THR A 38 -17.96 -11.55 -1.79
C THR A 38 -16.69 -12.21 -1.25
N GLN A 39 -15.51 -11.82 -1.74
CA GLN A 39 -14.24 -12.38 -1.28
C GLN A 39 -13.94 -12.04 0.18
N SER A 40 -14.12 -10.78 0.58
CA SER A 40 -13.91 -10.34 1.97
C SER A 40 -14.85 -11.05 2.94
N TRP A 41 -16.13 -11.16 2.60
CA TRP A 41 -17.12 -11.86 3.43
C TRP A 41 -16.89 -13.37 3.48
N TYR A 42 -16.42 -13.97 2.40
CA TYR A 42 -16.06 -15.39 2.37
C TYR A 42 -14.87 -15.68 3.29
N ALA A 43 -13.84 -14.81 3.28
CA ALA A 43 -12.70 -14.93 4.19
C ALA A 43 -13.10 -14.77 5.66
N TYR A 44 -13.97 -13.80 5.96
CA TYR A 44 -14.55 -13.64 7.30
C TYR A 44 -15.37 -14.86 7.72
N TRP A 45 -16.22 -15.37 6.84
CA TRP A 45 -17.03 -16.55 7.12
C TRP A 45 -16.18 -17.79 7.43
N LEU A 46 -15.04 -17.95 6.74
CA LEU A 46 -14.07 -19.02 7.01
C LEU A 46 -13.40 -18.87 8.39
N SER A 47 -13.09 -17.65 8.83
CA SER A 47 -12.41 -17.41 10.12
C SER A 47 -13.30 -17.69 11.33
N ILE A 48 -14.62 -17.57 11.18
CA ILE A 48 -15.60 -17.89 12.22
C ILE A 48 -16.09 -19.35 12.18
N GLN A 49 -15.64 -20.16 11.22
CA GLN A 49 -15.97 -21.58 11.22
C GLN A 49 -15.33 -22.26 12.43
N PRO A 50 -16.07 -23.12 13.16
CA PRO A 50 -15.50 -23.89 14.24
C PRO A 50 -14.36 -24.76 13.69
N SER A 51 -13.14 -24.47 14.12
CA SER A 51 -11.98 -25.30 13.82
C SER A 51 -12.21 -26.68 14.44
N PRO A 52 -12.01 -27.79 13.71
CA PRO A 52 -12.19 -29.12 14.28
C PRO A 52 -11.28 -29.25 15.51
N ALA A 53 -11.89 -29.51 16.67
CA ALA A 53 -11.20 -29.61 17.94
C ALA A 53 -10.00 -30.57 17.81
N ALA A 54 -8.81 -30.08 18.13
CA ALA A 54 -7.64 -30.92 18.30
C ALA A 54 -7.99 -32.02 19.31
N ALA A 55 -7.69 -33.27 18.94
CA ALA A 55 -7.95 -34.42 19.79
C ALA A 55 -7.31 -34.20 21.18
N PRO A 56 -8.01 -34.59 22.27
CA PRO A 56 -7.48 -34.38 23.61
C PRO A 56 -6.12 -35.08 23.76
N PRO A 57 -5.13 -34.45 24.42
CA PRO A 57 -3.84 -35.07 24.66
C PRO A 57 -4.03 -36.35 25.49
N LEU A 58 -3.41 -37.44 25.03
CA LEU A 58 -3.36 -38.70 25.76
C LEU A 58 -2.73 -38.47 27.15
N PRO A 59 -3.26 -39.10 28.22
CA PRO A 59 -2.69 -38.95 29.55
C PRO A 59 -1.24 -39.48 29.60
N PRO A 60 -0.35 -38.87 30.40
CA PRO A 60 1.04 -39.27 30.47
C PRO A 60 1.17 -40.70 31.00
N ALA A 61 1.90 -41.54 30.26
CA ALA A 61 2.31 -42.85 30.72
C ALA A 61 3.19 -42.71 31.97
N TYR A 62 2.80 -43.42 33.03
CA TYR A 62 3.50 -43.49 34.30
C TYR A 62 4.96 -43.89 34.08
N ALA A 63 5.89 -42.95 34.25
CA ALA A 63 7.30 -43.27 34.36
C ALA A 63 7.55 -43.88 35.75
N VAL A 64 7.91 -45.15 35.76
CA VAL A 64 8.31 -45.89 36.95
C VAL A 64 9.56 -45.23 37.55
N SER A 65 9.46 -44.78 38.80
CA SER A 65 10.57 -44.22 39.58
C SER A 65 11.71 -45.22 39.73
N ALA A 66 12.93 -44.82 39.34
CA ALA A 66 14.16 -45.51 39.73
C ALA A 66 14.80 -44.83 40.97
N PRO A 67 15.47 -45.56 41.87
CA PRO A 67 15.84 -45.06 43.20
C PRO A 67 17.11 -44.21 43.21
N HIS A 68 17.21 -43.35 44.22
CA HIS A 68 18.31 -42.43 44.53
C HIS A 68 19.71 -43.07 44.63
N ALA A 69 20.75 -42.30 44.26
CA ALA A 69 22.14 -42.50 44.66
C ALA A 69 22.84 -41.14 44.96
N PRO A 70 23.86 -41.09 45.84
CA PRO A 70 24.19 -39.94 46.70
C PRO A 70 25.33 -39.02 46.17
N PRO A 71 25.66 -37.89 46.85
CA PRO A 71 26.45 -36.80 46.26
C PRO A 71 27.96 -36.99 46.45
N GLY A 72 28.75 -36.60 45.45
CA GLY A 72 30.22 -36.59 45.54
C GLY A 72 30.94 -35.98 44.34
N SER A 73 31.52 -34.79 44.58
CA SER A 73 32.82 -34.26 44.11
C SER A 73 33.22 -34.25 42.61
N GLU A 74 33.34 -32.99 42.13
CA GLU A 74 34.51 -32.38 41.45
C GLU A 74 34.96 -32.87 40.06
N SER A 75 34.85 -32.00 39.05
CA SER A 75 35.93 -31.55 38.13
C SER A 75 35.38 -30.67 36.99
N ALA A 76 35.92 -29.45 36.83
CA ALA A 76 35.84 -28.63 35.60
C ALA A 76 36.89 -29.13 34.56
N PRO A 77 37.03 -28.62 33.29
CA PRO A 77 36.46 -27.40 32.69
C PRO A 77 36.04 -27.47 31.18
N ALA A 78 35.54 -26.30 30.70
CA ALA A 78 35.75 -25.68 29.38
C ALA A 78 34.71 -25.80 28.23
N ALA A 79 34.55 -24.63 27.59
CA ALA A 79 34.22 -24.33 26.19
C ALA A 79 32.77 -23.97 25.79
N ASP A 80 32.65 -22.70 25.36
CA ASP A 80 31.89 -22.14 24.23
C ASP A 80 30.77 -22.99 23.60
N SER A 81 29.59 -22.37 23.45
CA SER A 81 28.97 -22.05 22.14
C SER A 81 27.50 -21.69 22.34
N GLN A 82 27.15 -20.47 21.95
CA GLN A 82 25.77 -19.99 21.81
C GLN A 82 25.12 -20.64 20.56
N PRO A 83 23.89 -21.17 20.59
CA PRO A 83 23.20 -21.57 19.37
C PRO A 83 22.37 -20.40 18.80
N THR A 84 22.74 -19.98 17.59
CA THR A 84 21.96 -19.14 16.68
C THR A 84 20.68 -19.86 16.26
N ILE A 85 19.53 -19.19 16.37
CA ILE A 85 18.25 -19.67 15.82
C ILE A 85 18.16 -19.28 14.33
N PRO A 86 17.88 -20.22 13.41
CA PRO A 86 17.70 -19.91 11.99
C PRO A 86 16.30 -19.34 11.72
N ILE A 87 16.27 -18.16 11.08
CA ILE A 87 15.07 -17.55 10.50
C ILE A 87 14.83 -18.21 9.14
N HIS A 88 13.65 -18.81 8.96
CA HIS A 88 13.19 -19.31 7.67
C HIS A 88 12.38 -18.21 6.97
N ASP A 89 12.96 -17.64 5.92
CA ASP A 89 12.26 -16.82 4.93
C ASP A 89 11.35 -17.69 4.05
N THR A 90 10.06 -17.36 4.01
CA THR A 90 9.20 -17.63 2.84
C THR A 90 8.23 -16.47 2.66
N VAL A 91 8.59 -15.55 1.77
CA VAL A 91 7.68 -14.55 1.19
C VAL A 91 6.99 -15.19 -0.03
N PRO A 92 5.66 -15.17 -0.13
CA PRO A 92 4.98 -15.22 -1.41
C PRO A 92 4.82 -13.81 -1.94
N ALA A 93 5.37 -13.58 -3.13
CA ALA A 93 5.01 -12.45 -3.98
C ALA A 93 3.57 -12.59 -4.49
N ASP A 94 3.04 -11.46 -4.94
CA ASP A 94 1.94 -11.30 -5.90
C ASP A 94 0.59 -10.85 -5.32
N GLN A 95 0.33 -9.54 -5.34
CA GLN A 95 -0.97 -8.96 -5.70
C GLN A 95 -0.79 -7.56 -6.29
N GLY A 96 -0.88 -7.47 -7.62
CA GLY A 96 -0.93 -6.23 -8.37
C GLY A 96 -2.28 -5.53 -8.21
N TYR A 97 -2.24 -4.25 -7.81
CA TYR A 97 -3.39 -3.35 -7.86
C TYR A 97 -3.51 -2.74 -9.26
N VAL A 98 -4.66 -2.97 -9.89
CA VAL A 98 -5.06 -2.38 -11.18
C VAL A 98 -5.75 -1.04 -10.92
N ALA A 99 -5.20 0.05 -11.44
CA ALA A 99 -5.83 1.37 -11.42
C ALA A 99 -6.83 1.53 -12.58
N PRO A 100 -7.94 2.28 -12.41
CA PRO A 100 -8.99 2.41 -13.41
C PRO A 100 -8.59 3.33 -14.58
N ALA A 101 -9.01 2.92 -15.78
CA ALA A 101 -8.82 3.62 -17.04
C ALA A 101 -9.58 4.96 -17.08
N GLY A 102 -8.83 6.06 -17.12
CA GLY A 102 -9.31 7.40 -17.49
C GLY A 102 -9.15 7.63 -19.00
N GLN A 103 -10.22 8.12 -19.62
CA GLN A 103 -10.48 8.02 -21.05
C GLN A 103 -9.60 8.87 -21.97
N ALA A 104 -9.39 8.30 -23.16
CA ALA A 104 -8.85 8.92 -24.34
C ALA A 104 -9.76 10.02 -24.91
N TYR A 105 -9.14 11.10 -25.38
CA TYR A 105 -9.64 11.86 -26.51
C TYR A 105 -8.52 12.03 -27.53
N ALA A 106 -8.63 11.25 -28.61
CA ALA A 106 -7.99 11.53 -29.86
C ALA A 106 -8.80 12.59 -30.61
N THR A 107 -8.13 13.58 -31.19
CA THR A 107 -8.65 14.30 -32.36
C THR A 107 -7.50 14.59 -33.31
N THR A 108 -7.54 13.88 -34.43
CA THR A 108 -6.72 14.06 -35.62
C THR A 108 -7.41 14.98 -36.63
N GLN A 109 -6.60 15.84 -37.25
CA GLN A 109 -6.74 16.42 -38.61
C GLN A 109 -7.92 17.40 -38.87
N PRO A 110 -7.92 18.24 -39.93
CA PRO A 110 -6.99 18.29 -41.07
C PRO A 110 -6.45 19.69 -41.43
N TYR A 111 -5.35 19.67 -42.20
CA TYR A 111 -4.85 20.77 -43.01
C TYR A 111 -5.63 20.84 -44.33
N PRO A 112 -6.11 22.02 -44.77
CA PRO A 112 -6.36 22.25 -46.19
C PRO A 112 -5.65 23.52 -46.67
N GLY A 113 -4.98 23.45 -47.82
CA GLY A 113 -4.45 24.66 -48.44
C GLY A 113 -3.43 24.42 -49.53
N TYR A 114 -3.91 23.91 -50.67
CA TYR A 114 -3.21 23.89 -51.95
C TYR A 114 -3.16 25.32 -52.53
N ASP A 115 -2.02 25.80 -53.04
CA ASP A 115 -2.01 26.75 -54.17
C ASP A 115 -0.64 26.80 -54.89
N PRO A 116 -0.55 26.36 -56.16
CA PRO A 116 0.58 26.66 -57.04
C PRO A 116 0.21 27.87 -57.91
N ALA A 117 0.75 29.04 -57.56
CA ALA A 117 0.58 30.24 -58.38
C ALA A 117 1.46 30.17 -59.64
N TYR A 118 0.78 29.86 -60.75
CA TYR A 118 1.18 30.22 -62.11
C TYR A 118 1.32 31.76 -62.23
N GLY A 119 2.49 32.23 -62.69
CA GLY A 119 2.67 33.58 -63.22
C GLY A 119 3.56 33.48 -64.46
N ALA A 120 3.00 33.29 -65.65
CA ALA A 120 2.52 34.37 -66.54
C ALA A 120 3.67 35.17 -67.16
N VAL A 121 3.97 34.76 -68.39
CA VAL A 121 4.81 35.40 -69.41
C VAL A 121 4.08 36.64 -69.95
N PRO A 122 4.82 37.72 -70.29
CA PRO A 122 4.61 38.41 -71.57
C PRO A 122 5.97 38.53 -72.30
N GLY A 123 6.11 38.43 -73.63
CA GLY A 123 5.15 38.65 -74.70
C GLY A 123 5.57 39.83 -75.60
N TYR A 124 6.66 39.67 -76.38
CA TYR A 124 6.99 40.27 -77.71
C TYR A 124 7.17 41.81 -77.88
N PRO A 125 7.59 42.35 -79.06
CA PRO A 125 8.59 41.93 -80.09
C PRO A 125 9.57 43.09 -80.51
N GLY A 126 10.65 42.77 -81.26
CA GLY A 126 11.03 43.60 -82.44
C GLY A 126 12.51 43.97 -82.69
N HIS A 127 12.92 43.75 -83.95
CA HIS A 127 14.06 44.33 -84.73
C HIS A 127 15.47 43.75 -84.53
N LEU A 128 15.99 42.89 -85.43
CA LEU A 128 16.61 43.10 -86.77
C LEU A 128 18.16 43.32 -86.70
N PRO A 129 18.93 43.00 -87.77
CA PRO A 129 20.23 42.32 -87.64
C PRO A 129 21.48 43.16 -87.99
N GLY A 130 22.61 42.79 -87.35
CA GLY A 130 24.02 43.00 -87.79
C GLY A 130 24.61 44.41 -87.65
N PRO A 131 25.96 44.62 -87.72
CA PRO A 131 27.03 43.64 -87.98
C PRO A 131 28.27 43.73 -87.04
N ASP A 132 29.12 42.70 -87.12
CA ASP A 132 30.58 42.65 -86.96
C ASP A 132 31.29 43.37 -85.80
N GLY A 133 31.94 42.59 -84.93
CA GLY A 133 32.82 43.14 -83.89
C GLY A 133 33.62 42.11 -83.08
N GLN A 134 34.61 41.48 -83.73
CA GLN A 134 35.86 40.91 -83.17
C GLN A 134 35.80 39.76 -82.13
N PRO A 135 36.62 38.69 -82.31
CA PRO A 135 36.75 37.63 -81.32
C PRO A 135 37.61 38.11 -80.14
N ALA A 136 36.97 38.60 -79.08
CA ALA A 136 37.64 38.86 -77.81
C ALA A 136 38.01 37.51 -77.15
N THR A 137 39.28 37.38 -76.81
CA THR A 137 39.95 36.16 -76.38
C THR A 137 39.32 35.54 -75.13
N LYS A 138 38.75 34.33 -75.32
CA LYS A 138 38.44 33.37 -74.27
C LYS A 138 39.71 33.04 -73.48
N LYS A 139 39.94 33.68 -72.34
CA LYS A 139 40.97 33.21 -71.40
C LYS A 139 40.63 33.30 -69.91
N ARG A 140 39.41 33.74 -69.55
CA ARG A 140 38.97 33.81 -68.15
C ARG A 140 37.67 33.06 -67.82
N VAL A 141 37.03 32.43 -68.82
CA VAL A 141 35.78 31.67 -68.62
C VAL A 141 35.98 30.48 -67.68
N GLY A 142 37.11 29.75 -67.82
CA GLY A 142 37.41 28.61 -66.95
C GLY A 142 37.61 28.99 -65.48
N LEU A 143 38.20 30.16 -65.21
CA LEU A 143 38.42 30.65 -63.84
C LEU A 143 37.11 31.12 -63.19
N TRP A 144 36.22 31.79 -63.95
CA TRP A 144 34.92 32.19 -63.44
C TRP A 144 33.98 31.01 -63.20
N VAL A 145 34.06 29.97 -64.03
CA VAL A 145 33.30 28.73 -63.82
C VAL A 145 33.78 28.00 -62.57
N THR A 146 35.10 27.87 -62.35
CA THR A 146 35.61 27.22 -61.12
C THR A 146 35.28 28.01 -59.86
N LEU A 147 35.32 29.34 -59.91
CA LEU A 147 34.95 30.21 -58.78
C LEU A 147 33.45 30.15 -58.48
N SER A 148 32.61 30.06 -59.52
CA SER A 148 31.17 29.85 -59.37
C SER A 148 30.83 28.48 -58.79
N ILE A 149 31.57 27.42 -59.17
CA ILE A 149 31.38 26.07 -58.62
C ILE A 149 31.80 26.02 -57.15
N LEU A 150 32.96 26.61 -56.80
CA LEU A 150 33.41 26.72 -55.41
C LEU A 150 32.45 27.55 -54.55
N GLY A 151 31.95 28.66 -55.07
CA GLY A 151 30.94 29.48 -54.39
C GLY A 151 29.64 28.71 -54.15
N ALA A 152 29.14 27.99 -55.15
CA ALA A 152 27.95 27.16 -55.02
C ALA A 152 28.15 26.03 -53.98
N LEU A 153 29.31 25.38 -53.97
CA LEU A 153 29.63 24.36 -52.95
C LEU A 153 29.65 24.94 -51.53
N PHE A 154 30.21 26.14 -51.34
CA PHE A 154 30.17 26.81 -50.05
C PHE A 154 28.75 27.15 -49.60
N VAL A 155 27.92 27.64 -50.51
CA VAL A 155 26.51 27.95 -50.21
C VAL A 155 25.73 26.68 -49.88
N ILE A 156 25.93 25.59 -50.64
CA ILE A 156 25.30 24.30 -50.36
C ILE A 156 25.74 23.78 -48.98
N ALA A 157 27.04 23.85 -48.66
CA ALA A 157 27.55 23.45 -47.36
C ALA A 157 26.91 24.28 -46.22
N ALA A 158 26.79 25.60 -46.39
CA ALA A 158 26.15 26.47 -45.42
C ALA A 158 24.65 26.13 -45.24
N ILE A 159 23.92 25.90 -46.33
CA ILE A 159 22.51 25.50 -46.29
C ILE A 159 22.34 24.18 -45.53
N VAL A 160 23.19 23.18 -45.78
CA VAL A 160 23.14 21.88 -45.08
C VAL A 160 23.38 22.07 -43.58
N VAL A 161 24.33 22.92 -43.18
CA VAL A 161 24.58 23.21 -41.76
C VAL A 161 23.36 23.87 -41.11
N VAL A 162 22.79 24.91 -41.73
CA VAL A 162 21.60 25.58 -41.19
C VAL A 162 20.43 24.60 -41.09
N PHE A 163 20.19 23.81 -42.13
CA PHE A 163 19.11 22.82 -42.13
C PHE A 163 19.30 21.81 -41.00
N ALA A 164 20.51 21.28 -40.82
CA ALA A 164 20.84 20.34 -39.75
C ALA A 164 20.54 20.88 -38.33
N PHE A 165 20.88 22.16 -38.08
CA PHE A 165 20.58 22.81 -36.79
C PHE A 165 19.08 23.12 -36.63
N THR A 166 18.40 23.56 -37.69
CA THR A 166 16.96 23.91 -37.61
C THR A 166 16.02 22.70 -37.55
N THR A 167 16.45 21.53 -38.04
CA THR A 167 15.67 20.29 -37.96
C THR A 167 16.08 19.38 -36.81
N ALA A 168 16.95 19.85 -35.91
CA ALA A 168 17.33 19.09 -34.73
C ALA A 168 16.09 18.81 -33.87
N ARG A 169 15.87 17.54 -33.53
CA ARG A 169 14.81 17.16 -32.59
C ARG A 169 15.40 17.16 -31.20
N HIS A 170 14.86 18.03 -30.36
CA HIS A 170 15.17 18.11 -28.95
C HIS A 170 14.10 17.34 -28.17
N TRP A 171 14.52 16.55 -27.20
CA TRP A 171 13.62 15.86 -26.30
C TRP A 171 14.27 15.66 -24.94
N THR A 172 13.46 15.46 -23.92
CA THR A 172 13.94 15.21 -22.55
C THR A 172 13.99 13.71 -22.33
N LYS A 173 15.20 13.18 -22.19
CA LYS A 173 15.44 11.78 -21.88
C LYS A 173 15.52 11.58 -20.39
N THR A 174 14.76 10.62 -19.88
CA THR A 174 14.81 10.22 -18.46
C THR A 174 15.91 9.18 -18.29
N ASP A 175 17.00 9.55 -17.62
CA ASP A 175 18.12 8.65 -17.33
C ASP A 175 17.79 7.75 -16.15
N VAL A 176 17.23 8.35 -15.10
CA VAL A 176 16.77 7.66 -13.90
C VAL A 176 15.31 8.04 -13.69
N PRO A 177 14.38 7.06 -13.71
CA PRO A 177 12.98 7.35 -13.46
C PRO A 177 12.79 7.88 -12.03
N GLU A 178 11.72 8.64 -11.83
CA GLU A 178 11.31 9.10 -10.51
C GLU A 178 11.15 7.90 -9.57
N GLN A 179 11.73 8.00 -8.38
CA GLN A 179 11.55 7.02 -7.31
C GLN A 179 10.53 7.59 -6.34
N PRO A 180 9.28 7.10 -6.35
CA PRO A 180 8.26 7.58 -5.43
C PRO A 180 8.67 7.22 -4.00
N GLU A 181 8.24 8.08 -3.07
CA GLU A 181 8.46 7.86 -1.66
C GLU A 181 7.81 6.56 -1.18
N THR A 182 8.54 5.81 -0.37
CA THR A 182 8.03 4.61 0.29
C THR A 182 7.62 4.90 1.73
N PHE A 183 6.67 4.11 2.22
CA PHE A 183 6.10 4.27 3.55
C PHE A 183 6.18 2.96 4.32
N HIS A 184 6.37 3.04 5.63
CA HIS A 184 6.22 1.91 6.54
C HIS A 184 5.23 2.24 7.65
N SER A 185 4.56 1.21 8.15
CA SER A 185 3.65 1.34 9.28
C SER A 185 4.43 1.28 10.59
N GLU A 186 4.20 2.27 11.46
CA GLU A 186 4.69 2.31 12.84
C GLU A 186 3.51 2.29 13.81
N GLU A 187 3.58 1.42 14.83
CA GLU A 187 2.64 1.40 15.95
C GLU A 187 3.06 2.42 17.02
N PHE A 188 2.10 3.18 17.56
CA PHE A 188 2.36 4.12 18.64
C PHE A 188 1.24 4.09 19.69
N GLU A 189 1.59 4.37 20.95
CA GLU A 189 0.60 4.52 22.02
C GLU A 189 -0.16 5.84 21.87
N THR A 190 -1.49 5.79 21.88
CA THR A 190 -2.33 7.00 21.75
C THR A 190 -2.34 7.85 23.02
N GLY A 191 -1.85 7.31 24.14
CA GLY A 191 -1.99 7.88 25.48
C GLY A 191 -3.32 7.54 26.16
N ARG A 192 -4.24 6.88 25.45
CA ARG A 192 -5.49 6.36 25.99
C ARG A 192 -5.34 4.89 26.37
N TYR A 193 -6.24 4.42 27.21
CA TYR A 193 -6.25 3.04 27.68
C TYR A 193 -7.59 2.38 27.44
N ASP A 194 -7.54 1.16 26.94
CA ASP A 194 -8.71 0.27 26.91
C ASP A 194 -8.77 -0.54 28.21
N VAL A 195 -9.98 -0.86 28.64
CA VAL A 195 -10.25 -1.63 29.85
C VAL A 195 -11.14 -2.79 29.47
N THR A 196 -10.75 -3.99 29.86
CA THR A 196 -11.52 -5.20 29.62
C THR A 196 -11.85 -5.87 30.94
N MET A 197 -12.98 -6.59 30.96
CA MET A 197 -13.41 -7.39 32.11
C MET A 197 -13.32 -8.86 31.72
N ASN A 198 -12.56 -9.64 32.50
CA ASN A 198 -12.52 -11.08 32.30
C ASN A 198 -13.72 -11.77 32.98
N SER A 199 -13.79 -13.11 32.90
CA SER A 199 -14.84 -13.90 33.56
C SER A 199 -14.46 -14.35 34.98
N THR A 200 -13.34 -13.90 35.52
CA THR A 200 -12.84 -14.31 36.84
C THR A 200 -13.37 -13.35 37.89
N ASN A 201 -14.35 -13.81 38.66
CA ASN A 201 -14.94 -13.03 39.74
C ASN A 201 -13.88 -12.73 40.82
N PRO A 202 -13.68 -11.46 41.23
CA PRO A 202 -12.72 -11.11 42.27
C PRO A 202 -13.14 -11.62 43.66
N CYS A 203 -14.41 -11.97 43.84
CA CYS A 203 -14.96 -12.47 45.08
C CYS A 203 -15.06 -14.00 45.12
N THR A 204 -15.20 -14.54 46.33
CA THR A 204 -15.41 -15.97 46.57
C THR A 204 -16.69 -16.21 47.36
N VAL A 205 -17.29 -17.39 47.20
CA VAL A 205 -18.50 -17.77 47.96
C VAL A 205 -18.16 -17.86 49.46
N ASN A 206 -19.05 -17.36 50.30
CA ASN A 206 -18.87 -17.19 51.76
C ASN A 206 -17.77 -16.19 52.15
N GLN A 207 -17.30 -15.36 51.23
CA GLN A 207 -16.50 -14.18 51.58
C GLN A 207 -17.39 -13.13 52.23
N ASP A 208 -16.83 -12.39 53.18
CA ASP A 208 -17.46 -11.18 53.73
C ASP A 208 -17.80 -10.20 52.60
N TRP A 209 -19.01 -9.64 52.65
CA TRP A 209 -19.51 -8.77 51.59
C TRP A 209 -18.71 -7.48 51.45
N THR A 210 -18.28 -6.89 52.57
CA THR A 210 -17.43 -5.70 52.57
C THR A 210 -16.06 -6.01 51.95
N ASP A 211 -15.46 -7.17 52.27
CA ASP A 211 -14.19 -7.59 51.66
C ASP A 211 -14.31 -7.79 50.14
N CYS A 212 -15.39 -8.41 49.68
CA CYS A 212 -15.68 -8.58 48.25
C CYS A 212 -15.83 -7.22 47.54
N THR A 213 -16.59 -6.30 48.15
CA THR A 213 -16.76 -4.94 47.64
C THR A 213 -15.43 -4.20 47.55
N ASN A 214 -14.56 -4.33 48.56
CA ASN A 214 -13.23 -3.71 48.56
C ASN A 214 -12.31 -4.26 47.47
N LEU A 215 -12.39 -5.56 47.15
CA LEU A 215 -11.66 -6.14 46.01
C LEU A 215 -12.13 -5.56 44.67
N MET A 216 -13.45 -5.39 44.49
CA MET A 216 -13.99 -4.72 43.30
C MET A 216 -13.52 -3.26 43.19
N VAL A 217 -13.51 -2.53 44.30
CA VAL A 217 -12.96 -1.15 44.35
C VAL A 217 -11.48 -1.13 43.99
N ALA A 218 -10.71 -2.11 44.44
CA ALA A 218 -9.28 -2.19 44.14
C ALA A 218 -9.04 -2.40 42.63
N THR A 219 -9.76 -3.33 41.98
CA THR A 219 -9.59 -3.55 40.53
C THR A 219 -10.11 -2.37 39.70
N TYR A 220 -11.20 -1.72 40.13
CA TYR A 220 -11.68 -0.48 39.52
C TYR A 220 -10.64 0.64 39.62
N THR A 221 -10.08 0.86 40.81
CA THR A 221 -9.09 1.93 41.02
C THR A 221 -7.82 1.68 40.20
N ALA A 222 -7.38 0.42 40.11
CA ALA A 222 -6.18 0.05 39.34
C ALA A 222 -6.36 0.27 37.83
N SER A 223 -7.54 -0.05 37.30
CA SER A 223 -7.78 -0.06 35.84
C SER A 223 -8.42 1.24 35.32
N CYS A 224 -9.29 1.89 36.09
CA CYS A 224 -10.13 2.99 35.61
C CYS A 224 -9.73 4.38 36.10
N VAL A 225 -9.03 4.50 37.24
CA VAL A 225 -8.78 5.80 37.87
C VAL A 225 -7.44 6.40 37.42
N GLY A 226 -7.44 7.71 37.15
CA GLY A 226 -6.22 8.49 36.92
C GLY A 226 -5.59 8.33 35.54
N VAL A 227 -6.34 7.82 34.56
CA VAL A 227 -5.88 7.63 33.17
C VAL A 227 -6.94 8.13 32.19
N GLU A 228 -6.52 8.45 30.97
CA GLU A 228 -7.42 8.74 29.87
C GLU A 228 -7.90 7.41 29.26
N LEU A 229 -9.22 7.23 29.17
CA LEU A 229 -9.82 5.96 28.75
C LEU A 229 -10.39 6.06 27.33
N THR A 230 -10.50 4.91 26.66
CA THR A 230 -11.32 4.78 25.46
C THR A 230 -12.81 4.99 25.79
N GLU A 231 -13.63 5.23 24.77
CA GLU A 231 -15.08 5.40 24.98
C GLU A 231 -15.72 4.12 25.54
N SER A 232 -15.34 2.96 25.00
CA SER A 232 -15.75 1.65 25.49
C SER A 232 -15.30 1.41 26.92
N ALA A 233 -14.03 1.70 27.24
CA ALA A 233 -13.51 1.57 28.59
C ALA A 233 -14.22 2.49 29.59
N THR A 234 -14.55 3.71 29.18
CA THR A 234 -15.31 4.66 30.00
C THR A 234 -16.69 4.11 30.35
N ALA A 235 -17.41 3.53 29.37
CA ALA A 235 -18.70 2.91 29.58
C ALA A 235 -18.60 1.72 30.55
N LEU A 236 -17.65 0.81 30.33
CA LEU A 236 -17.41 -0.34 31.20
C LEU A 236 -17.05 0.08 32.63
N CYS A 237 -16.14 1.04 32.80
CA CYS A 237 -15.76 1.55 34.11
C CYS A 237 -16.94 2.23 34.83
N THR A 238 -17.81 2.93 34.09
CA THR A 238 -19.02 3.55 34.65
C THR A 238 -19.99 2.48 35.16
N GLU A 239 -20.29 1.47 34.35
CA GLU A 239 -21.12 0.32 34.75
C GLU A 239 -20.55 -0.39 35.97
N TYR A 240 -19.24 -0.67 35.96
CA TYR A 240 -18.56 -1.35 37.06
C TYR A 240 -18.60 -0.53 38.37
N SER A 241 -18.44 0.80 38.28
CA SER A 241 -18.57 1.68 39.45
C SER A 241 -20.00 1.71 39.99
N GLY A 242 -21.02 1.70 39.12
CA GLY A 242 -22.42 1.60 39.53
C GLY A 242 -22.70 0.30 40.29
N ALA A 243 -22.14 -0.82 39.83
CA ALA A 243 -22.25 -2.11 40.52
C ALA A 243 -21.62 -2.08 41.92
N ILE A 244 -20.45 -1.44 42.07
CA ILE A 244 -19.81 -1.24 43.38
C ILE A 244 -20.73 -0.45 44.32
N ASP A 245 -21.35 0.62 43.82
CA ASP A 245 -22.24 1.46 44.64
C ASP A 245 -23.52 0.71 45.04
N GLU A 246 -24.08 -0.10 44.14
CA GLU A 246 -25.20 -1.01 44.46
C GLU A 246 -24.82 -2.04 45.52
N MET A 247 -23.61 -2.60 45.46
CA MET A 247 -23.11 -3.54 46.46
C MET A 247 -22.94 -2.87 47.82
N ARG A 248 -22.37 -1.66 47.86
CA ARG A 248 -22.25 -0.86 49.09
C ARG A 248 -23.60 -0.53 49.69
N ALA A 249 -24.61 -0.23 48.87
CA ALA A 249 -25.95 0.10 49.34
C ALA A 249 -26.67 -1.12 49.96
N GLN A 250 -26.29 -2.33 49.56
CA GLN A 250 -26.84 -3.59 50.08
C GLN A 250 -26.03 -4.19 51.23
N ASP A 251 -24.91 -3.57 51.60
CA ASP A 251 -24.03 -4.06 52.65
C ASP A 251 -24.68 -3.99 54.05
N GLY A 252 -24.35 -4.95 54.90
CA GLY A 252 -24.91 -5.08 56.24
C GLY A 252 -24.12 -6.04 57.12
N ASP A 253 -24.26 -5.88 58.44
CA ASP A 253 -23.52 -6.70 59.41
C ASP A 253 -23.80 -8.20 59.22
N GLY A 254 -22.74 -8.98 59.01
CA GLY A 254 -22.80 -10.43 58.82
C GLY A 254 -23.27 -10.87 57.43
N TYR A 255 -23.21 -10.00 56.42
CA TYR A 255 -23.55 -10.36 55.04
C TYR A 255 -22.37 -11.04 54.35
N TYR A 256 -22.67 -12.15 53.67
CA TYR A 256 -21.68 -12.94 52.95
C TYR A 256 -22.12 -13.16 51.51
N VAL A 257 -21.15 -13.31 50.61
CA VAL A 257 -21.38 -13.59 49.19
C VAL A 257 -22.02 -14.97 49.03
N ALA A 258 -23.31 -14.99 48.68
CA ALA A 258 -24.08 -16.23 48.48
C ALA A 258 -23.83 -16.87 47.10
N THR A 259 -23.72 -16.05 46.06
CA THR A 259 -23.48 -16.48 44.67
C THR A 259 -22.51 -15.53 43.99
N LEU A 260 -21.68 -16.06 43.10
CA LEU A 260 -20.80 -15.23 42.28
C LEU A 260 -21.63 -14.56 41.18
N GLY A 261 -21.58 -13.23 41.14
CA GLY A 261 -22.17 -12.43 40.06
C GLY A 261 -21.38 -12.55 38.76
N THR A 262 -21.80 -11.79 37.74
CA THR A 262 -21.17 -11.77 36.41
C THR A 262 -19.94 -10.86 36.32
N TYR A 263 -19.69 -10.03 37.33
CA TYR A 263 -18.56 -9.11 37.34
C TYR A 263 -17.25 -9.88 37.54
N GLY A 264 -16.29 -9.61 36.66
CA GLY A 264 -14.94 -10.14 36.74
C GLY A 264 -13.91 -9.12 37.19
N THR A 265 -12.65 -9.48 36.98
CA THR A 265 -11.50 -8.61 37.25
C THR A 265 -11.26 -7.73 36.04
N LEU A 266 -11.01 -6.44 36.29
CA LEU A 266 -10.70 -5.47 35.24
C LEU A 266 -9.20 -5.47 34.95
N SER A 267 -8.83 -5.49 33.68
CA SER A 267 -7.47 -5.26 33.21
C SER A 267 -7.41 -4.06 32.27
N ARG A 268 -6.28 -3.36 32.27
CA ARG A 268 -6.03 -2.19 31.43
C ARG A 268 -4.91 -2.48 30.44
N THR A 269 -5.08 -2.04 29.20
CA THR A 269 -4.07 -2.13 28.13
C THR A 269 -3.99 -0.79 27.40
N PRO A 270 -2.78 -0.27 27.07
CA PRO A 270 -2.67 0.95 26.26
C PRO A 270 -3.32 0.74 24.90
N GLU A 271 -4.05 1.76 24.42
CA GLU A 271 -4.56 1.81 23.06
C GLU A 271 -3.40 2.10 22.10
N ILE A 272 -3.22 1.22 21.12
CA ILE A 272 -2.19 1.33 20.08
C ILE A 272 -2.89 1.73 18.78
N ASP A 273 -2.34 2.74 18.11
CA ASP A 273 -2.76 3.13 16.77
C ASP A 273 -1.59 3.00 15.80
N THR A 274 -1.89 3.02 14.50
CA THR A 274 -0.90 2.87 13.43
C THR A 274 -0.80 4.16 12.64
N ARG A 275 0.42 4.59 12.35
CA ARG A 275 0.68 5.69 11.42
C ARG A 275 1.59 5.23 10.30
N GLN A 276 1.36 5.77 9.10
CA GLN A 276 2.31 5.65 8.00
C GLN A 276 3.39 6.70 8.17
N VAL A 277 4.64 6.23 8.22
CA VAL A 277 5.84 7.07 8.30
C VAL A 277 6.56 6.93 6.97
N SER A 278 6.93 8.06 6.37
CA SER A 278 7.71 8.04 5.13
C SER A 278 9.14 7.64 5.43
N ASN A 279 9.79 7.01 4.46
CA ASN A 279 11.20 6.64 4.53
C ASN A 279 12.14 7.77 4.07
N ASP A 280 11.61 8.96 3.78
CA ASP A 280 12.35 10.11 3.23
C ASP A 280 13.24 9.74 2.02
N ASP A 281 12.79 8.78 1.20
CA ASP A 281 13.56 8.17 0.11
C ASP A 281 13.12 8.63 -1.28
N TYR A 282 12.26 9.64 -1.35
CA TYR A 282 11.85 10.26 -2.62
C TYR A 282 13.06 10.74 -3.44
N ARG A 283 13.10 10.38 -4.72
CA ARG A 283 14.06 10.95 -5.68
C ARG A 283 13.35 11.41 -6.94
N PRO A 284 13.53 12.68 -7.36
CA PRO A 284 12.97 13.15 -8.61
C PRO A 284 13.63 12.43 -9.79
N ALA A 285 12.93 12.40 -10.94
CA ALA A 285 13.50 11.87 -12.16
C ALA A 285 14.75 12.69 -12.56
N GLU A 286 15.85 11.99 -12.86
CA GLU A 286 17.02 12.60 -13.47
C GLU A 286 16.83 12.59 -14.98
N THR A 287 16.87 13.78 -15.59
CA THR A 287 16.65 13.95 -17.02
C THR A 287 17.74 14.80 -17.65
N HIS A 288 18.03 14.53 -18.92
CA HIS A 288 18.88 15.38 -19.73
C HIS A 288 18.20 15.72 -21.06
N GLU A 289 18.66 16.80 -21.69
CA GLU A 289 18.25 17.17 -23.03
C GLU A 289 19.03 16.35 -24.05
N ALA A 290 18.31 15.50 -24.78
CA ALA A 290 18.85 14.72 -25.88
C ALA A 290 18.55 15.44 -27.21
N VAL A 291 19.54 15.43 -28.10
CA VAL A 291 19.45 16.10 -29.40
C VAL A 291 19.77 15.10 -30.50
N CYS A 292 18.87 15.03 -31.49
CA CYS A 292 19.05 14.24 -32.70
C CYS A 292 19.16 15.18 -33.91
N TYR A 293 20.36 15.24 -34.49
CA TYR A 293 20.63 15.96 -35.73
C TYR A 293 20.43 15.04 -36.94
N LEU A 294 19.74 15.56 -37.96
CA LEU A 294 19.53 14.86 -39.24
C LEU A 294 18.87 13.48 -39.14
N GLY A 295 18.31 13.11 -37.98
CA GLY A 295 17.67 11.81 -37.74
C GLY A 295 18.61 10.64 -37.45
N PHE A 296 19.92 10.85 -37.35
CA PHE A 296 20.89 9.77 -37.09
C PHE A 296 22.18 10.18 -36.37
N LEU A 297 22.42 11.47 -36.14
CA LEU A 297 23.58 11.97 -35.39
C LEU A 297 23.14 12.43 -34.01
N GLY A 298 23.59 11.75 -32.95
CA GLY A 298 23.22 12.04 -31.57
C GLY A 298 22.32 10.97 -30.96
N GLU A 299 21.62 11.33 -29.89
CA GLU A 299 20.69 10.43 -29.19
C GLU A 299 19.28 10.57 -29.77
N CYS A 300 18.97 9.64 -30.67
CA CYS A 300 17.73 9.66 -31.46
C CYS A 300 16.62 8.76 -30.90
N GLU A 301 16.86 8.08 -29.77
CA GLU A 301 15.93 7.18 -29.05
C GLU A 301 16.09 7.24 -27.53
#